data_AF-A0A4Q3W214-F1
#
_entry.id   AF-A0A4Q3W214-F1
#
_cell.length_a   1.000
_cell.length_b   1.000
_cell.length_c   1.000
_cell.angle_alpha   90.00
_cell.angle_beta   90.00
_cell.angle_gamma   90.00
#
_symmetry.space_group_name_H-M   'P 1'
#
loop_
_entity.id
_entity.type
_entity.pdbx_description
1 polymer ?
#
loop_
_entity_poly.entity_id
_entity_poly.type
_entity_poly.pdbx_seq_one_letter_code
_entity_poly.pdbx_strand_id
1 'polypeptide(L)' 'GIDFSTKNFTRSIKMNEKGEWIATFTVRDQPSVQEIILTVFNNGNVLANANSLRRERIQFRGYIEPLSGN' A
#
# COMPACT_ATOMS: atom_id res chain seq x y z
N GLY A 1 -2.16 2.90 15.74
CA GLY A 1 -2.02 3.05 14.28
C GLY A 1 -0.56 3.18 13.91
N ILE A 2 -0.27 3.31 12.62
CA ILE A 2 1.05 3.70 12.10
C ILE A 2 0.85 5.08 11.47
N ASP A 3 1.72 6.03 11.82
CA ASP A 3 1.73 7.38 11.26
C ASP A 3 3.14 7.65 10.70
N PHE A 4 3.21 8.07 9.45
CA PHE A 4 4.46 8.40 8.77
C PHE A 4 4.22 9.21 7.49
N SER A 5 5.24 9.94 7.05
CA SER A 5 5.28 10.63 5.76
C SER A 5 6.64 10.39 5.11
N THR A 6 6.66 9.98 3.85
CA THR A 6 7.92 9.71 3.12
C THR A 6 8.00 10.54 1.84
N LYS A 7 9.22 10.93 1.46
CA LYS A 7 9.54 11.43 0.11
C LYS A 7 10.48 10.49 -0.64
N ASN A 8 11.12 9.54 0.06
CA ASN A 8 12.04 8.57 -0.52
C ASN A 8 11.42 7.16 -0.49
N PHE A 9 10.75 6.83 -1.58
CA PHE A 9 10.18 5.50 -1.80
C PHE A 9 10.35 5.04 -3.24
N THR A 10 10.30 3.73 -3.45
CA THR A 10 10.10 3.14 -4.78
C THR A 10 8.74 2.52 -4.90
N ARG A 11 8.24 2.46 -6.15
CA ARG A 11 6.96 1.84 -6.48
C ARG A 11 7.17 0.72 -7.50
N SER A 12 6.44 -0.38 -7.31
CA SER A 12 6.22 -1.42 -8.30
C SER A 12 4.73 -1.65 -8.44
N ILE A 13 4.25 -1.82 -9.67
CA ILE A 13 2.85 -2.15 -9.95
C ILE A 13 2.85 -3.34 -10.89
N LYS A 14 2.14 -4.40 -10.53
CA LYS A 14 1.96 -5.59 -11.37
C LYS A 14 0.53 -6.09 -11.27
N MET A 15 0.05 -6.67 -12.34
CA MET A 15 -1.17 -7.47 -12.30
C MET A 15 -0.79 -8.91 -11.96
N ASN A 16 -1.53 -9.56 -11.07
CA ASN A 16 -1.37 -10.99 -10.82
C ASN A 16 -2.19 -11.83 -11.80
N GLU A 17 -2.04 -13.15 -11.74
CA GLU A 17 -2.77 -14.09 -12.62
C GLU A 17 -4.30 -14.05 -12.45
N LYS A 18 -4.79 -13.47 -11.34
CA LYS A 18 -6.23 -13.28 -11.06
C LYS A 18 -6.78 -11.95 -11.60
N GLY A 19 -5.95 -11.16 -12.27
CA GLY A 19 -6.32 -9.83 -12.77
C GLY A 19 -6.27 -8.72 -11.72
N GLU A 20 -5.86 -9.03 -10.49
CA GLU A 20 -5.79 -8.05 -9.40
C GLU A 20 -4.52 -7.22 -9.54
N TRP A 21 -4.63 -5.91 -9.29
CA TRP A 21 -3.47 -5.03 -9.28
C TRP A 21 -2.80 -5.08 -7.92
N ILE A 22 -1.49 -5.33 -7.92
CA ILE A 22 -0.63 -5.30 -6.74
C ILE A 22 0.32 -4.11 -6.89
N ALA A 23 0.12 -3.08 -6.08
CA ALA A 23 1.03 -1.95 -5.97
C ALA A 23 1.85 -2.08 -4.68
N THR A 24 3.17 -2.13 -4.83
CA THR A 24 4.12 -2.21 -3.72
C THR A 24 4.90 -0.90 -3.64
N PHE A 25 4.88 -0.27 -2.46
CA PHE A 25 5.64 0.92 -2.14
C PHE A 25 6.68 0.58 -1.08
N THR A 26 7.96 0.61 -1.43
CA THR A 26 9.06 0.38 -0.49
C THR A 26 9.59 1.72 -0.01
N VAL A 27 9.53 1.94 1.30
CA VAL A 27 9.93 3.19 1.96
C VAL A 27 11.37 3.05 2.44
N ARG A 28 12.21 4.06 2.22
CA ARG A 28 13.65 4.01 2.53
C ARG A 28 14.12 4.97 3.60
N ASP A 29 13.28 5.93 3.96
CA ASP A 29 13.58 7.02 4.91
C ASP A 29 12.75 6.92 6.20
N GLN A 30 12.06 5.80 6.45
CA GLN A 30 11.20 5.63 7.62
C GLN A 30 11.64 4.46 8.51
N PRO A 31 11.78 4.69 9.84
CA PRO A 31 12.14 3.62 10.78
C PRO A 31 10.95 2.74 11.19
N SER A 32 9.73 3.20 10.92
CA SER A 32 8.48 2.58 11.37
C SER A 32 7.80 1.74 10.29
N VAL A 33 8.05 2.02 9.01
CA VAL A 33 7.42 1.37 7.86
C VAL A 33 8.47 1.03 6.82
N GLN A 34 8.48 -0.22 6.39
CA GLN A 34 9.35 -0.68 5.31
C GLN A 34 8.60 -0.70 3.98
N GLU A 35 7.34 -1.13 4.01
CA GLU A 35 6.60 -1.41 2.79
C GLU A 35 5.10 -1.22 3.00
N ILE A 36 4.44 -0.67 1.98
CA ILE A 36 2.99 -0.73 1.81
C ILE A 36 2.69 -1.60 0.59
N ILE A 37 1.81 -2.59 0.74
CA ILE A 37 1.28 -3.38 -0.37
C ILE A 37 -0.22 -3.10 -0.49
N LEU A 38 -0.64 -2.58 -1.63
CA LEU A 38 -2.04 -2.42 -2.01
C LEU A 38 -2.42 -3.52 -3.00
N THR A 39 -3.46 -4.29 -2.68
CA THR A 39 -4.13 -5.20 -3.62
C THR A 39 -5.47 -4.59 -3.99
N VAL A 40 -5.65 -4.27 -5.27
CA VAL A 40 -6.91 -3.80 -5.83
C VAL A 40 -7.58 -4.96 -6.53
N PHE A 41 -8.72 -5.37 -5.99
CA PHE A 41 -9.52 -6.46 -6.53
C PHE A 41 -10.38 -5.98 -7.70
N ASN A 42 -10.80 -6.92 -8.55
CA ASN A 42 -11.59 -6.63 -9.74
C ASN A 42 -12.97 -6.01 -9.43
N ASN A 43 -13.45 -6.13 -8.19
CA ASN A 43 -14.69 -5.52 -7.70
C ASN A 43 -14.49 -4.11 -7.09
N GLY A 44 -13.31 -3.52 -7.23
CA GLY A 44 -12.99 -2.19 -6.68
C GLY A 44 -12.65 -2.17 -5.19
N ASN A 45 -12.76 -3.31 -4.50
CA ASN A 45 -12.28 -3.41 -3.13
C ASN A 45 -10.75 -3.35 -3.10
N VAL A 46 -10.22 -2.90 -1.96
CA VAL A 46 -8.79 -2.73 -1.76
C VAL A 46 -8.38 -3.31 -0.41
N LEU A 47 -7.26 -4.02 -0.42
CA LEU A 47 -6.55 -4.47 0.76
C LEU A 47 -5.21 -3.75 0.84
N ALA A 48 -5.02 -2.92 1.87
CA ALA A 48 -3.74 -2.28 2.14
C ALA A 48 -3.05 -3.01 3.31
N ASN A 49 -1.80 -3.39 3.12
CA ASN A 49 -0.96 -3.97 4.16
C ASN A 49 0.23 -3.05 4.40
N ALA A 50 0.38 -2.56 5.62
CA ALA A 50 1.55 -1.82 6.06
C ALA A 50 2.48 -2.76 6.84
N ASN A 51 3.63 -3.05 6.24
CA ASN A 51 4.69 -3.85 6.86
C ASN A 51 5.60 -2.93 7.66
N SER A 52 5.55 -3.09 8.99
CA SER A 52 6.43 -2.39 9.92
C SER A 52 7.65 -3.23 10.24
N LEU A 53 8.79 -2.58 10.49
CA LEU A 53 10.01 -3.24 10.98
C LEU A 53 9.93 -3.60 12.48
N ARG A 54 9.03 -2.95 13.23
CA ARG A 54 9.01 -2.98 14.70
C ARG A 54 7.68 -3.50 15.28
N ARG A 55 6.72 -3.83 14.43
CA ARG A 55 5.36 -4.24 14.79
C ARG A 55 4.85 -5.28 13.82
N GLU A 56 3.83 -6.02 14.25
CA GLU A 56 3.07 -6.88 13.35
C GLU A 56 2.46 -6.08 12.19
N ARG A 57 2.27 -6.77 11.06
CA ARG A 57 1.64 -6.22 9.86
C ARG A 57 0.26 -5.67 10.22
N ILE A 58 -0.02 -4.43 9.80
CA ILE A 58 -1.36 -3.84 9.92
C ILE A 58 -2.06 -3.92 8.57
N GLN A 59 -3.33 -4.33 8.59
CA GLN A 59 -4.16 -4.48 7.40
C GLN A 59 -5.35 -3.52 7.46
N PHE A 60 -5.66 -2.91 6.30
CA PHE A 60 -6.82 -2.06 6.10
C PHE A 60 -7.61 -2.55 4.89
N ARG A 61 -8.93 -2.44 4.96
CA ARG A 61 -9.86 -2.77 3.87
C ARG A 61 -10.65 -1.52 3.51
N GLY A 62 -10.87 -1.30 2.22
CA GLY A 62 -11.62 -0.15 1.74
C GLY A 62 -11.79 -0.16 0.23
N TYR A 63 -11.95 1.02 -0.33
CA TYR A 63 -12.04 1.30 -1.76
C TYR A 63 -10.99 2.37 -2.12
N ILE A 64 -10.56 2.39 -3.39
CA ILE A 64 -9.78 3.51 -3.92
C ILE A 64 -10.74 4.39 -4.71
N GLU A 65 -10.72 5.67 -4.38
CA GLU A 65 -11.34 6.71 -5.18
C GLU A 65 -10.24 7.55 -5.86
N PRO A 66 -10.45 8.02 -7.09
CA PRO A 66 -9.61 9.05 -7.66
C PRO A 66 -9.57 10.24 -6.71
N LEU A 67 -8.39 10.79 -6.47
CA LEU A 67 -8.28 12.06 -5.78
C LEU A 67 -9.10 13.08 -6.57
N SER A 68 -10.22 13.51 -5.98
CA SER A 68 -11.09 14.52 -6.58
C SER A 68 -10.40 15.88 -6.39
N GLY A 69 -9.56 16.25 -7.34
CA GLY A 69 -8.82 17.52 -7.33
C GLY A 69 -9.30 18.43 -8.46
N ASN A 70 -9.85 19.59 -8.08
CA ASN A 70 -9.78 20.83 -8.86
C ASN A 70 -8.33 21.27 -9.04
#